data_AF-A0A3B8U668-F1
#
_entry.id   AF-A0A3B8U668-F1
#
_cell.length_a   1.000
_cell.length_b   1.000
_cell.length_c   1.000
_cell.angle_alpha   90.00
_cell.angle_beta   90.00
_cell.angle_gamma   90.00
#
_symmetry.space_group_name_H-M   'P 1'
#
loop_
_entity.id
_entity.type
_entity.pdbx_description
1 polymer ?
#
loop_
_entity_poly.entity_id
_entity_poly.type
_entity_poly.pdbx_seq_one_letter_code
_entity_poly.pdbx_strand_id
1 'polypeptide(L)'
;WLKADKELYACGWGGRGKDKIQMLALSFFYYKSVKDIEEGRDLLVSAIQRFVGEIHKETRFHKYLERDPFPPESIQVRIFILNLNGSRFPSGELTVLSFIDGVLDYEINGYKQHELISIHKETYEEALAKWKPVHDQR
;
A
#
# COMPACT_ATOMS: atom_id res chain seq x y z
N TRP A 1 10.07 10.37 -0.92
CA TRP A 1 10.87 9.27 -0.35
C TRP A 1 10.49 7.93 -0.98
N LEU A 2 9.22 7.49 -0.97
CA LEU A 2 8.81 6.28 -1.72
C LEU A 2 9.06 6.37 -3.22
N LYS A 3 8.93 7.56 -3.82
CA LYS A 3 9.28 7.78 -5.22
C LYS A 3 10.74 7.44 -5.55
N ALA A 4 11.67 7.71 -4.63
CA ALA A 4 13.09 7.51 -4.88
C ALA A 4 13.51 6.04 -4.68
N ASP A 5 12.84 5.34 -3.76
CA ASP A 5 13.18 3.98 -3.34
C ASP A 5 12.39 2.91 -4.14
N LYS A 6 11.09 3.13 -4.33
CA LYS A 6 10.16 2.17 -4.94
C LYS A 6 9.40 2.72 -6.15
N GLU A 7 9.75 3.92 -6.64
CA GLU A 7 9.06 4.58 -7.74
C GLU A 7 7.53 4.70 -7.54
N LEU A 8 7.10 4.83 -6.28
CA LEU A 8 5.69 5.08 -5.94
C LEU A 8 5.39 6.57 -5.93
N TYR A 9 4.40 6.98 -6.72
CA TYR A 9 3.99 8.37 -6.91
C TYR A 9 2.71 8.64 -6.13
N ALA A 10 2.78 9.45 -5.06
CA ALA A 10 1.59 9.78 -4.28
C ALA A 10 0.52 10.45 -5.16
N CYS A 11 -0.70 9.93 -5.11
CA CYS A 11 -1.83 10.39 -5.93
C CYS A 11 -3.11 10.64 -5.13
N GLY A 12 -3.16 10.24 -3.88
CA GLY A 12 -4.31 10.46 -3.02
C GLY A 12 -3.94 10.36 -1.55
N TRP A 13 -4.76 10.99 -0.72
CA TRP A 13 -4.67 10.93 0.72
C TRP A 13 -6.07 10.97 1.30
N GLY A 14 -6.21 10.48 2.53
CA GLY A 14 -7.48 10.46 3.24
C GLY A 14 -7.28 10.25 4.72
N GLY A 15 -8.38 10.26 5.46
CA GLY A 15 -8.35 9.96 6.88
C GLY A 15 -9.75 9.87 7.46
N ARG A 16 -9.81 9.31 8.66
CA ARG A 16 -11.03 9.22 9.47
C ARG A 16 -10.73 9.72 10.87
N GLY A 17 -11.60 10.57 11.38
CA GLY A 17 -11.51 11.08 12.74
C GLY A 17 -12.68 12.02 13.04
N LYS A 18 -12.96 12.19 14.33
CA LYS A 18 -13.87 13.24 14.83
C LYS A 18 -13.05 14.26 15.62
N ASP A 19 -12.61 13.88 16.81
CA ASP A 19 -11.78 14.71 17.69
C ASP A 19 -10.30 14.29 17.65
N LYS A 20 -10.06 13.01 17.35
CA LYS A 20 -8.74 12.40 17.17
C LYS A 20 -8.68 11.64 15.84
N ILE A 21 -7.46 11.48 15.34
CA ILE A 21 -7.14 10.74 14.11
C ILE A 21 -7.23 9.24 14.41
N GLN A 22 -8.17 8.57 13.76
CA GLN A 22 -8.42 7.13 13.90
C GLN A 22 -7.87 6.33 12.73
N MET A 23 -7.79 6.95 11.55
CA MET A 23 -7.22 6.35 10.36
C MET A 23 -6.58 7.39 9.45
N LEU A 24 -5.46 7.06 8.82
CA LEU A 24 -4.82 7.84 7.75
C LEU A 24 -4.65 6.97 6.50
N ALA A 25 -4.97 7.51 5.33
CA ALA A 25 -4.87 6.81 4.06
C ALA A 25 -3.89 7.52 3.12
N LEU A 26 -3.08 6.74 2.40
CA LEU A 26 -2.26 7.22 1.27
C LEU A 26 -2.42 6.30 0.06
N SER A 27 -2.53 6.91 -1.11
CA SER A 27 -2.63 6.23 -2.38
C SER A 27 -1.47 6.58 -3.29
N PHE A 28 -1.00 5.62 -4.08
CA PHE A 28 0.12 5.75 -4.99
C PHE A 28 -0.19 5.22 -6.39
N PHE A 29 0.43 5.79 -7.41
CA PHE A 29 0.61 5.15 -8.71
C PHE A 29 1.95 4.43 -8.75
N TYR A 30 1.96 3.27 -9.41
CA TYR A 30 3.15 2.52 -9.80
C TYR A 30 3.08 2.21 -11.29
N TYR A 31 4.11 2.59 -12.05
CA TYR A 31 4.08 2.59 -13.52
C TYR A 31 4.78 1.40 -14.18
N LYS A 32 5.00 0.32 -13.44
CA LYS A 32 5.62 -0.92 -13.92
C LYS A 32 4.70 -2.10 -13.64
N SER A 33 4.74 -3.10 -14.53
CA SER A 33 4.03 -4.37 -14.34
C SER A 33 4.52 -5.04 -13.06
N VAL A 34 3.60 -5.59 -12.28
CA VAL A 34 3.88 -6.39 -11.08
C VAL A 34 3.41 -7.81 -11.35
N LYS A 35 4.35 -8.75 -11.41
CA LYS A 35 4.09 -10.08 -12.00
C LYS A 35 3.61 -11.11 -10.99
N ASP A 36 3.96 -10.94 -9.73
CA ASP A 36 3.68 -11.91 -8.67
C ASP A 36 3.37 -11.24 -7.33
N ILE A 37 2.94 -12.07 -6.37
CA ILE A 37 2.54 -11.61 -5.04
C ILE A 37 3.76 -11.12 -4.26
N GLU A 38 4.95 -11.68 -4.50
CA GLU A 38 6.20 -11.32 -3.86
C GLU A 38 6.61 -9.87 -4.16
N GLU A 39 6.56 -9.47 -5.42
CA GLU A 39 6.81 -8.09 -5.84
C GLU A 39 5.73 -7.14 -5.29
N GLY A 40 4.46 -7.55 -5.35
CA GLY A 40 3.37 -6.76 -4.76
C GLY A 40 3.52 -6.58 -3.24
N ARG A 41 3.97 -7.63 -2.54
CA ARG A 41 4.21 -7.64 -1.10
C ARG A 41 5.33 -6.68 -0.75
N ASP A 42 6.42 -6.69 -1.52
CA ASP A 42 7.53 -5.78 -1.32
C ASP A 42 7.10 -4.31 -1.44
N LEU A 43 6.27 -3.98 -2.45
CA LEU A 43 5.70 -2.64 -2.61
C LEU A 43 4.82 -2.22 -1.43
N LEU A 44 3.86 -3.07 -1.05
CA LEU A 44 2.93 -2.75 0.05
C LEU A 44 3.66 -2.67 1.39
N VAL A 45 4.46 -3.67 1.75
CA VAL A 45 5.16 -3.70 3.05
C VAL A 45 6.14 -2.52 3.16
N SER A 46 6.87 -2.20 2.09
CA SER A 46 7.75 -1.02 2.09
C SER A 46 6.98 0.28 2.30
N ALA A 47 5.82 0.43 1.65
CA ALA A 47 4.96 1.60 1.82
C ALA A 47 4.36 1.70 3.23
N ILE A 48 3.86 0.59 3.78
CA ILE A 48 3.30 0.48 5.14
C ILE A 48 4.36 0.84 6.17
N GLN A 49 5.51 0.14 6.16
CA GLN A 49 6.55 0.29 7.17
C GLN A 49 7.00 1.73 7.29
N ARG A 50 7.18 2.40 6.16
CA ARG A 50 7.68 3.75 6.21
C ARG A 50 6.58 4.80 6.35
N PHE A 51 5.34 4.54 5.96
CA PHE A 51 4.24 5.42 6.39
C PHE A 51 4.11 5.42 7.92
N VAL A 52 4.09 4.24 8.55
CA VAL A 52 4.12 4.10 10.01
C VAL A 52 5.38 4.75 10.61
N GLY A 53 6.55 4.56 9.99
CA GLY A 53 7.80 5.15 10.47
C GLY A 53 7.82 6.68 10.43
N GLU A 54 7.25 7.31 9.40
CA GLU A 54 7.17 8.78 9.31
C GLU A 54 6.14 9.36 10.28
N ILE A 55 5.04 8.64 10.51
CA ILE A 55 4.11 8.91 11.61
C ILE A 55 4.89 8.87 12.93
N HIS A 56 5.55 7.76 13.25
CA HIS A 56 6.26 7.66 14.53
C HIS A 56 7.31 8.77 14.75
N LYS A 57 8.00 9.24 13.70
CA LYS A 57 9.02 10.30 13.81
C LYS A 57 8.46 11.71 14.03
N GLU A 58 7.28 12.03 13.49
CA GLU A 58 6.73 13.38 13.56
C GLU A 58 5.92 13.58 14.85
N THR A 59 6.63 13.91 15.93
CA THR A 59 6.04 14.01 17.28
C THR A 59 4.99 15.12 17.40
N ARG A 60 4.97 16.12 16.51
CA ARG A 60 3.99 17.23 16.57
C ARG A 60 2.55 16.74 16.42
N PHE A 61 2.32 15.65 15.71
CA PHE A 61 0.96 15.15 15.48
C PHE A 61 0.50 14.10 16.50
N HIS A 62 1.40 13.53 17.32
CA HIS A 62 1.09 12.40 18.22
C HIS A 62 -0.08 12.67 19.16
N LYS A 63 -0.17 13.90 19.69
CA LYS A 63 -1.28 14.34 20.56
C LYS A 63 -2.66 14.29 19.89
N TYR A 64 -2.72 14.26 18.57
CA TYR A 64 -3.96 14.17 17.80
C TYR A 64 -4.34 12.73 17.45
N LEU A 65 -3.49 11.74 17.74
CA LEU A 65 -3.79 10.34 17.46
C LEU A 65 -4.73 9.74 18.49
N GLU A 66 -5.65 8.91 18.00
CA GLU A 66 -6.51 8.07 18.86
C GLU A 66 -5.66 7.14 19.73
N ARG A 67 -4.58 6.58 19.15
CA ARG A 67 -3.66 5.64 19.77
C ARG A 67 -2.21 6.03 19.47
N ASP A 68 -1.34 5.89 20.45
CA ASP A 68 0.10 6.08 20.33
C ASP A 68 0.83 4.91 21.06
N PRO A 69 1.60 4.05 20.36
CA PRO A 69 1.92 4.12 18.93
C PRO A 69 0.70 3.96 18.02
N PHE A 70 0.72 4.63 16.87
CA PHE A 70 -0.33 4.51 15.85
C PHE A 70 -0.23 3.12 15.21
N PRO A 71 -1.23 2.26 15.38
CA PRO A 71 -1.08 0.87 15.01
C PRO A 71 -1.20 0.70 13.48
N PRO A 72 -0.58 -0.32 12.87
CA PRO A 72 -0.64 -0.52 11.42
C PRO A 72 -2.07 -0.58 10.88
N GLU A 73 -3.01 -1.21 11.58
CA GLU A 73 -4.42 -1.25 11.15
C GLU A 73 -5.12 0.12 11.10
N SER A 74 -4.52 1.16 11.70
CA SER A 74 -4.97 2.55 11.60
C SER A 74 -4.41 3.28 10.37
N ILE A 75 -3.62 2.63 9.51
CA ILE A 75 -3.29 3.20 8.20
C ILE A 75 -3.94 2.41 7.07
N GLN A 76 -4.19 3.09 5.96
CA GLN A 76 -4.58 2.48 4.71
C GLN A 76 -3.60 2.87 3.61
N VAL A 77 -3.19 1.88 2.82
CA VAL A 77 -2.34 2.11 1.65
C VAL A 77 -3.04 1.53 0.44
N ARG A 78 -3.09 2.28 -0.66
CA ARG A 78 -3.49 1.74 -1.97
C ARG A 78 -2.43 2.04 -3.00
N ILE A 79 -2.11 1.07 -3.84
CA ILE A 79 -1.20 1.22 -4.97
C ILE A 79 -1.97 0.81 -6.23
N PHE A 80 -2.11 1.76 -7.15
CA PHE A 80 -2.70 1.53 -8.46
C PHE A 80 -1.58 1.25 -9.47
N ILE A 81 -1.59 0.04 -10.02
CA ILE A 81 -0.61 -0.41 -10.99
C ILE A 81 -1.16 -0.11 -12.39
N LEU A 82 -0.47 0.77 -13.11
CA LEU A 82 -0.91 1.29 -14.40
C LEU A 82 0.28 1.39 -15.35
N ASN A 83 0.03 1.34 -16.64
CA ASN A 83 1.04 1.68 -17.63
C ASN A 83 1.25 3.21 -17.67
N LEU A 84 2.36 3.68 -18.24
CA LEU A 84 2.73 5.11 -18.29
C LEU A 84 1.69 5.99 -18.99
N ASN A 85 0.93 5.41 -19.92
CA ASN A 85 -0.19 6.09 -20.60
C ASN A 85 -1.50 6.08 -19.77
N GLY A 86 -1.46 5.58 -18.53
CA GLY A 86 -2.63 5.44 -17.65
C GLY A 86 -3.52 4.24 -17.94
N SER A 87 -3.21 3.42 -18.95
CA SER A 87 -3.95 2.19 -19.23
C SER A 87 -3.63 1.11 -18.20
N ARG A 88 -4.52 0.12 -18.09
CA ARG A 88 -4.25 -1.08 -17.28
C ARG A 88 -3.31 -2.03 -18.03
N PHE A 89 -2.61 -2.88 -17.29
CA PHE A 89 -1.88 -4.02 -17.84
C PHE A 89 -2.85 -5.15 -18.27
N PRO A 90 -2.40 -6.12 -19.09
CA PRO A 90 -3.23 -7.24 -19.54
C PRO A 90 -3.89 -8.03 -18.40
N SER A 91 -4.95 -8.79 -18.73
CA SER A 91 -5.63 -9.65 -17.76
C SER A 91 -4.68 -10.68 -17.14
N GLY A 92 -4.75 -10.83 -15.82
CA GLY A 92 -3.88 -11.74 -15.06
C GLY A 92 -2.74 -11.04 -14.31
N GLU A 93 -2.43 -9.79 -14.64
CA GLU A 93 -1.45 -8.98 -13.88
C GLU A 93 -2.12 -8.20 -12.74
N LEU A 94 -1.35 -7.97 -11.68
CA LEU A 94 -1.79 -7.17 -10.53
C LEU A 94 -2.11 -5.75 -10.97
N THR A 95 -3.26 -5.25 -10.52
CA THR A 95 -3.80 -3.93 -10.90
C THR A 95 -3.98 -3.03 -9.69
N VAL A 96 -4.41 -3.59 -8.56
CA VAL A 96 -4.57 -2.85 -7.31
C VAL A 96 -3.98 -3.66 -6.18
N LEU A 97 -3.14 -3.00 -5.38
CA LEU A 97 -2.65 -3.51 -4.12
C LEU A 97 -3.24 -2.65 -3.02
N SER A 98 -3.79 -3.27 -1.98
CA SER A 98 -4.31 -2.51 -0.86
C SER A 98 -3.91 -3.08 0.48
N PHE A 99 -3.75 -2.19 1.45
CA PHE A 99 -3.61 -2.50 2.86
C PHE A 99 -4.74 -1.79 3.60
N ILE A 100 -5.67 -2.57 4.14
CA ILE A 100 -6.88 -2.07 4.80
C ILE A 100 -7.13 -2.93 6.02
N ASP A 101 -7.31 -2.29 7.18
CA ASP A 101 -7.66 -2.94 8.45
C ASP A 101 -6.73 -4.13 8.78
N GLY A 102 -5.43 -3.98 8.53
CA GLY A 102 -4.41 -5.00 8.85
C GLY A 102 -4.21 -6.09 7.79
N VAL A 103 -4.94 -6.04 6.67
CA VAL A 103 -4.90 -7.06 5.61
C VAL A 103 -4.35 -6.49 4.31
N LEU A 104 -3.41 -7.22 3.70
CA LEU A 104 -2.94 -6.98 2.34
C LEU A 104 -3.86 -7.72 1.37
N ASP A 105 -4.35 -7.02 0.34
CA ASP A 105 -5.20 -7.55 -0.72
C ASP A 105 -4.57 -7.27 -2.08
N TYR A 106 -4.51 -8.29 -2.91
CA TYR A 106 -3.87 -8.29 -4.21
C TYR A 106 -4.93 -8.56 -5.28
N GLU A 107 -5.19 -7.57 -6.12
CA GLU A 107 -6.31 -7.58 -7.05
C GLU A 107 -5.86 -7.49 -8.51
N ILE A 108 -6.53 -8.26 -9.38
CA ILE A 108 -6.40 -8.19 -10.83
C ILE A 108 -7.68 -7.64 -11.46
N ASN A 109 -7.65 -7.32 -12.75
CA ASN A 109 -8.86 -7.02 -13.50
C ASN A 109 -9.73 -8.26 -13.71
N GLY A 110 -11.02 -8.12 -13.41
CA GLY A 110 -12.03 -9.10 -13.80
C GLY A 110 -12.40 -9.01 -15.28
N TYR A 111 -13.31 -9.89 -15.69
CA TYR A 111 -13.81 -9.93 -17.08
C TYR A 111 -14.78 -8.78 -17.36
N LYS A 112 -15.45 -8.26 -16.33
CA LYS A 112 -16.35 -7.11 -16.47
C LYS A 112 -15.58 -5.79 -16.35
N GLN A 113 -16.08 -4.78 -17.05
CA GLN A 113 -15.52 -3.43 -16.96
C GLN A 113 -15.57 -2.94 -15.50
N HIS A 114 -14.42 -2.49 -14.99
CA HIS A 114 -14.24 -2.02 -13.61
C HIS A 114 -14.34 -3.08 -12.49
N GLU A 115 -14.49 -4.36 -12.83
CA GLU A 115 -14.41 -5.43 -11.84
C GLU A 115 -12.96 -5.63 -11.40
N LEU A 116 -12.76 -5.72 -10.08
CA LEU A 116 -11.51 -6.14 -9.46
C LEU A 116 -11.74 -7.49 -8.79
N ILE A 117 -10.83 -8.41 -9.01
CA ILE A 117 -10.86 -9.76 -8.43
C ILE A 117 -9.67 -9.88 -7.49
N SER A 118 -9.95 -10.08 -6.20
CA SER A 118 -8.93 -10.46 -5.22
C SER A 118 -8.41 -11.86 -5.52
N ILE A 119 -7.10 -11.99 -5.73
CA ILE A 119 -6.43 -13.27 -6.03
C ILE A 119 -5.59 -13.78 -4.85
N HIS A 120 -5.25 -12.90 -3.91
CA HIS A 120 -4.56 -13.28 -2.69
C HIS A 120 -4.88 -12.29 -1.57
N LYS A 121 -4.91 -12.78 -0.34
CA LYS A 121 -4.95 -11.97 0.88
C LYS A 121 -4.03 -12.58 1.91
N GLU A 122 -3.39 -11.73 2.70
CA GLU A 122 -2.61 -12.13 3.86
C GLU A 122 -2.63 -11.03 4.90
N THR A 123 -2.46 -11.39 6.18
CA THR A 123 -2.33 -10.38 7.23
C THR A 123 -0.99 -9.66 7.10
N TYR A 124 -0.88 -8.50 7.75
CA TYR A 124 0.40 -7.79 7.81
C TYR A 124 1.51 -8.64 8.43
N GLU A 125 1.21 -9.41 9.46
CA GLU A 125 2.17 -10.30 10.13
C GLU A 125 2.63 -11.44 9.21
N GLU A 126 1.70 -12.04 8.46
CA GLU A 126 2.01 -13.06 7.47
C GLU A 126 2.90 -12.50 6.35
N ALA A 127 2.57 -11.29 5.87
CA ALA A 127 3.37 -10.59 4.88
C ALA A 127 4.78 -10.32 5.40
N LEU A 128 4.93 -9.78 6.62
CA LEU A 128 6.23 -9.52 7.25
C LEU A 128 7.06 -10.80 7.40
N ALA A 129 6.45 -11.92 7.77
CA ALA A 129 7.17 -13.18 7.92
C ALA A 129 7.72 -13.74 6.60
N LYS A 130 7.05 -13.45 5.48
CA LYS A 130 7.46 -13.87 4.13
C LYS A 130 8.31 -12.82 3.41
N TRP A 131 8.28 -11.57 3.88
CA TRP A 131 8.89 -10.45 3.19
C TRP A 131 10.40 -10.51 3.28
N LYS A 132 11.01 -10.68 2.11
CA LYS A 132 12.43 -10.44 1.90
C LYS A 132 12.50 -9.13 1.12
N PRO A 133 13.00 -8.03 1.70
CA PRO A 133 13.16 -6.80 0.93
C PRO A 133 14.01 -7.14 -0.30
N VAL A 134 13.53 -6.77 -1.48
CA VAL A 134 14.34 -6.85 -2.69
C VAL A 134 15.41 -5.78 -2.53
N HIS A 135 16.52 -6.13 -1.87
CA HIS A 135 17.70 -5.27 -1.83
C HIS A 135 18.17 -5.08 -3.26
N ASP A 136 18.39 -3.82 -3.64
CA ASP A 136 19.01 -3.36 -4.88
C ASP A 136 20.12 -4.34 -5.31
N GLN A 137 19.79 -5.26 -6.22
CA GLN A 137 20.77 -5.77 -7.15
C GLN A 137 20.96 -4.67 -8.20
N ARG A 138 21.72 -3.64 -7.83
CA ARG A 138 22.33 -2.70 -8.76
C ARG A 138 23.82 -3.01 -8.87
#